data_AF-A0A1M6K044-F1
#
_entry.id   AF-A0A1M6K044-F1
#
_cell.length_a   1.000
_cell.length_b   1.000
_cell.length_c   1.000
_cell.angle_alpha   90.00
_cell.angle_beta   90.00
_cell.angle_gamma   90.00
#
_symmetry.space_group_name_H-M   'P 1'
#
loop_
_entity.id
_entity.type
_entity.pdbx_description
1 polymer ?
#
loop_
_entity_poly.entity_id
_entity_poly.type
_entity_poly.pdbx_seq_one_letter_code
_entity_poly.pdbx_strand_id
1 'polypeptide(L)'
;MNKLDICPQELFHQNSSKLIDVCINGINTKVLELNDNHGNYLAIIADDLKNPHGICGQFILDHWINEIDYDLYQDNVAIIKAYY
;
A
#
# COMPACT_ATOMS: atom_id res chain seq x y z
N MET A 1 0.17 7.41 -10.50
CA MET A 1 0.58 6.14 -11.17
C MET A 1 2.02 6.14 -11.65
N ASN A 2 2.94 5.61 -10.84
CA ASN A 2 4.30 5.31 -11.26
C ASN A 2 4.43 3.85 -11.72
N LYS A 3 5.46 3.55 -12.53
CA LYS A 3 5.84 2.17 -12.84
C LYS A 3 6.97 1.75 -11.91
N LEU A 4 6.81 0.59 -11.28
CA LEU A 4 7.82 -0.04 -10.44
C LEU A 4 8.80 -0.80 -11.32
N ASP A 5 10.09 -0.64 -11.03
CA ASP A 5 11.17 -1.39 -11.69
C ASP A 5 11.42 -2.77 -11.05
N ILE A 6 10.90 -2.97 -9.83
CA ILE A 6 11.00 -4.23 -9.07
C ILE A 6 9.61 -4.75 -8.71
N CYS A 7 9.48 -6.07 -8.50
CA CYS A 7 8.20 -6.62 -8.09
C CYS A 7 7.84 -6.17 -6.66
N PRO A 8 6.53 -6.03 -6.35
CA PRO A 8 6.05 -5.68 -5.00
C PRO A 8 6.61 -6.56 -3.89
N GLN A 9 6.72 -7.86 -4.14
CA GLN A 9 7.20 -8.82 -3.15
C GLN A 9 8.67 -8.59 -2.81
N GLU A 10 9.49 -8.23 -3.80
CA GLU A 10 10.90 -7.88 -3.60
C GLU A 10 11.03 -6.56 -2.85
N LEU A 11 10.22 -5.54 -3.20
CA LEU A 11 10.18 -4.26 -2.45
C LEU A 11 9.90 -4.49 -0.96
N PHE A 12 8.92 -5.36 -0.66
CA PHE A 12 8.54 -5.71 0.71
C PHE A 12 9.60 -6.57 1.40
N HIS A 13 10.26 -7.47 0.67
CA HIS A 13 11.36 -8.29 1.19
C HIS A 13 12.56 -7.43 1.62
N GLN A 14 12.96 -6.48 0.75
CA GLN A 14 14.05 -5.53 1.02
C GLN A 14 13.77 -4.63 2.23
N ASN A 15 12.50 -4.40 2.54
CA ASN A 15 12.06 -3.59 3.69
C ASN A 15 11.43 -4.43 4.81
N SER A 16 11.76 -5.72 4.88
CA SER A 16 11.12 -6.67 5.80
C SER A 16 11.17 -6.29 7.28
N SER A 17 12.20 -5.57 7.72
CA SER A 17 12.34 -5.06 9.09
C SER A 17 11.39 -3.92 9.45
N LYS A 18 10.74 -3.31 8.46
CA LYS A 18 9.79 -2.18 8.62
C LYS A 18 8.35 -2.59 8.31
N LEU A 19 8.10 -3.87 8.01
CA LEU A 19 6.76 -4.35 7.73
C LEU A 19 5.91 -4.29 8.99
N ILE A 20 4.69 -3.76 8.83
CA ILE A 20 3.71 -3.67 9.89
C ILE A 20 2.53 -4.57 9.51
N ASP A 21 2.21 -5.55 10.36
CA ASP A 21 1.02 -6.37 10.20
C ASP A 21 -0.24 -5.55 10.52
N VAL A 22 -1.22 -5.57 9.63
CA VAL A 22 -2.46 -4.80 9.78
C VAL A 22 -3.66 -5.57 9.22
N CYS A 23 -4.84 -5.31 9.77
CA CYS A 23 -6.09 -5.83 9.24
C CYS A 23 -6.87 -4.70 8.57
N ILE A 24 -7.05 -4.77 7.25
CA ILE A 24 -7.78 -3.77 6.45
C ILE A 24 -9.01 -4.46 5.88
N ASN A 25 -10.20 -3.94 6.19
CA ASN A 25 -11.49 -4.52 5.76
C ASN A 25 -11.62 -6.04 6.05
N GLY A 26 -11.06 -6.51 7.18
CA GLY A 26 -11.11 -7.93 7.57
C GLY A 26 -10.04 -8.82 6.91
N ILE A 27 -9.15 -8.25 6.10
CA ILE A 27 -8.04 -8.94 5.45
C ILE A 27 -6.76 -8.62 6.20
N ASN A 28 -6.08 -9.65 6.71
CA ASN A 28 -4.74 -9.51 7.27
C ASN A 28 -3.75 -9.33 6.13
N THR A 29 -3.01 -8.23 6.15
CA THR A 29 -1.97 -7.88 5.19
C THR A 29 -0.79 -7.24 5.92
N LYS A 30 0.24 -6.89 5.17
CA LYS A 30 1.37 -6.13 5.66
C LYS A 30 1.45 -4.81 4.91
N VAL A 31 1.88 -3.78 5.60
CA VAL A 31 2.11 -2.47 5.01
C VAL A 31 3.50 -1.96 5.29
N LEU A 32 3.95 -1.06 4.42
CA LEU A 32 5.11 -0.21 4.66
C LEU A 32 4.64 1.25 4.74
N GLU A 33 5.10 1.98 5.73
CA GLU A 33 5.01 3.44 5.75
C GLU A 33 6.13 4.00 4.86
N LEU A 34 5.75 4.60 3.74
CA LEU A 34 6.66 5.19 2.77
C LEU A 34 6.26 6.65 2.49
N ASN A 35 7.11 7.38 1.78
CA ASN A 35 6.82 8.73 1.34
C ASN A 35 7.31 8.97 -0.08
N ASP A 36 6.62 9.85 -0.79
CA ASP A 36 7.05 10.39 -2.08
C ASP A 36 6.77 11.89 -2.15
N ASN A 37 6.84 12.47 -3.36
CA ASN A 37 6.58 13.90 -3.56
C ASN A 37 5.11 14.31 -3.31
N HIS A 38 4.19 13.34 -3.30
CA HIS A 38 2.76 13.58 -3.03
C HIS A 38 2.47 13.57 -1.54
N GLY A 39 3.15 12.71 -0.77
CA GLY A 39 3.05 12.68 0.69
C GLY A 39 3.48 11.37 1.31
N ASN A 40 3.10 11.17 2.57
CA ASN A 40 3.25 9.89 3.27
C ASN A 40 2.10 8.96 2.89
N TYR A 41 2.40 7.66 2.76
CA TYR A 41 1.39 6.67 2.42
C TYR A 41 1.72 5.31 3.02
N LEU A 42 0.66 4.51 3.21
CA LEU A 42 0.78 3.09 3.43
C LEU A 42 0.84 2.38 2.09
N ALA A 43 1.96 1.72 1.81
CA ALA A 43 2.11 0.83 0.67
C ALA A 43 1.50 -0.53 1.03
N ILE A 44 0.57 -1.01 0.21
CA ILE A 44 -0.11 -2.30 0.37
C ILE A 44 0.06 -3.09 -0.93
N ILE A 45 0.40 -4.39 -0.86
CA ILE A 45 0.44 -5.25 -2.05
C ILE A 45 -0.99 -5.43 -2.58
N ALA A 46 -1.21 -5.13 -3.86
CA ALA A 46 -2.55 -5.16 -4.45
C ALA A 46 -3.20 -6.55 -4.41
N ASP A 47 -2.41 -7.62 -4.59
CA ASP A 47 -2.89 -9.02 -4.54
C ASP A 47 -3.45 -9.41 -3.16
N ASP A 48 -2.96 -8.80 -2.08
CA ASP A 48 -3.47 -9.04 -0.74
C ASP A 48 -4.87 -8.45 -0.58
N LEU A 49 -5.11 -7.27 -1.18
CA LEU A 49 -6.36 -6.54 -1.06
C LEU A 49 -7.18 -6.61 -2.36
N LYS A 50 -7.89 -7.74 -2.52
CA LYS A 50 -8.76 -8.01 -3.69
C LYS A 50 -9.82 -6.94 -3.95
N ASN A 51 -10.16 -6.12 -2.96
CA ASN A 51 -11.08 -4.99 -3.12
C ASN A 51 -10.63 -3.77 -2.30
N PRO A 52 -9.94 -2.80 -2.93
CA PRO A 52 -9.52 -1.57 -2.26
C PRO A 52 -10.66 -0.55 -2.08
N HIS A 53 -11.88 -0.85 -2.55
CA HIS A 53 -13.01 0.04 -2.37
C HIS A 53 -13.32 0.18 -0.87
N GLY A 54 -13.23 1.41 -0.36
CA GLY A 54 -13.56 1.74 1.02
C GLY A 54 -12.37 1.97 1.96
N ILE A 55 -11.12 1.92 1.47
CA ILE A 55 -9.94 2.29 2.29
C ILE A 55 -9.95 3.80 2.61
N CYS A 56 -10.29 4.65 1.63
CA CYS A 56 -10.43 6.09 1.84
C CYS A 56 -11.57 6.39 2.83
N GLY A 57 -11.32 7.28 3.79
CA GLY A 57 -12.26 7.63 4.85
C GLY A 57 -12.26 6.64 6.04
N GLN A 58 -11.22 5.82 6.17
CA GLN A 58 -11.01 4.94 7.31
C GLN A 58 -9.68 5.25 8.02
N PHE A 59 -9.60 4.89 9.30
CA PHE A 59 -8.34 4.89 10.03
C PHE A 59 -7.60 3.56 9.84
N ILE A 60 -6.33 3.61 9.48
CA ILE A 60 -5.44 2.46 9.37
C ILE A 60 -4.15 2.80 10.11
N LEU A 61 -3.79 2.00 11.13
CA LEU A 61 -2.63 2.28 12.00
C LEU A 61 -2.64 3.71 12.57
N ASP A 62 -3.81 4.17 13.02
CA ASP A 62 -4.07 5.54 13.51
C ASP A 62 -3.92 6.67 12.47
N HIS A 63 -3.72 6.33 11.19
CA HIS A 63 -3.68 7.29 10.09
C HIS A 63 -5.04 7.40 9.38
N TRP A 64 -5.55 8.62 9.19
CA TRP A 64 -6.77 8.86 8.43
C TRP A 64 -6.48 8.85 6.93
N ILE A 65 -6.95 7.85 6.20
CA ILE A 65 -6.67 7.75 4.76
C ILE A 65 -7.55 8.73 3.99
N ASN A 66 -6.91 9.66 3.29
CA ASN A 66 -7.57 10.73 2.53
C ASN A 66 -7.58 10.47 1.02
N GLU A 67 -6.64 9.67 0.50
CA GLU A 67 -6.48 9.45 -0.95
C GLU A 67 -5.88 8.07 -1.25
N ILE A 68 -6.22 7.53 -2.43
CA ILE A 68 -5.66 6.28 -2.96
C ILE A 68 -5.06 6.54 -4.35
N ASP A 69 -3.79 6.17 -4.54
CA ASP A 69 -3.16 6.01 -5.86
C ASP A 69 -2.62 4.57 -6.01
N TYR A 70 -2.13 4.24 -7.19
CA TYR A 70 -1.63 2.92 -7.53
C TYR A 70 -0.30 3.00 -8.26
N ASP A 71 0.63 2.12 -7.89
CA ASP A 71 1.81 1.87 -8.71
C ASP A 71 1.62 0.57 -9.52
N LEU A 72 2.13 0.59 -10.74
CA LEU A 72 2.04 -0.52 -11.69
C LEU A 72 3.34 -1.32 -11.71
N TYR A 73 3.25 -2.64 -11.81
CA TYR A 73 4.35 -3.53 -12.16
C TYR A 73 3.92 -4.39 -13.35
N GLN A 74 4.70 -4.36 -14.44
CA GLN A 74 4.34 -5.04 -15.70
C GLN A 74 2.91 -4.72 -16.17
N ASP A 75 2.54 -3.44 -16.13
CA ASP A 75 1.22 -2.90 -16.51
C ASP A 75 0.02 -3.41 -15.67
N ASN A 76 0.27 -4.09 -14.54
CA ASN A 76 -0.74 -4.52 -13.58
C ASN A 76 -0.65 -3.68 -12.29
N VAL A 77 -1.79 -3.41 -11.65
CA VAL A 77 -1.82 -2.76 -10.34
C VAL A 77 -1.10 -3.64 -9.32
N ALA A 78 -0.05 -3.09 -8.72
CA ALA A 78 0.93 -3.87 -7.99
C ALA A 78 1.01 -3.41 -6.53
N ILE A 79 0.97 -2.09 -6.31
CA ILE A 79 0.91 -1.47 -4.99
C ILE A 79 -0.27 -0.51 -4.95
N ILE A 80 -1.02 -0.57 -3.86
CA ILE A 80 -1.99 0.44 -3.47
C ILE A 80 -1.27 1.42 -2.54
N LYS A 81 -1.38 2.72 -2.82
CA LYS A 81 -0.81 3.80 -2.02
C LYS A 81 -1.94 4.50 -1.28
N ALA A 82 -2.06 4.26 0.01
CA ALA A 82 -3.06 4.90 0.86
C ALA A 82 -2.45 6.10 1.58
N TYR A 83 -2.68 7.30 1.05
CA TYR A 83 -2.14 8.55 1.58
C TYR A 83 -2.95 9.04 2.79
N TYR A 84 -2.24 9.63 3.75
CA TYR A 84 -2.80 10.12 5.02
C TYR A 84 -2.27 11.49 5.41
#